data_AF-A0A553NCR7-F1
#
_entry.id   AF-A0A553NCR7-F1
#
_cell.length_a   1.000
_cell.length_b   1.000
_cell.length_c   1.000
_cell.angle_alpha   90.00
_cell.angle_beta   90.00
_cell.angle_gamma   90.00
#
_symmetry.space_group_name_H-M   'P 1'
#
loop_
_entity.id
_entity.type
_entity.pdbx_description
1 polymer ?
#
loop_
_entity_poly.entity_id
_entity_poly.type
_entity_poly.pdbx_seq_one_letter_code
_entity_poly.pdbx_strand_id
1 'polypeptide(L)'
;MEEVPLVSINDIVGFLNEILEDESFSKTDLTSPTAERIQMLYFKLLLEFGFTEKILQPVLDHLGPQGTGIQHSELLQDTDHLDALIVACQYFFSRAYPGSRVTFGLLDLIEPESKRTRQFVSGMRNFYLLCNLQHVNATNVKDEVHASKEKMMAMKNEMNHIIEMLNKTLMDLDQNKLLIVSRLKSDDVKQELGQELDNLKEKFEHRTIQEQEMKRKLAEHEEKNRDIANLFGQVDTVAEKYDKNELQELKMEFDNSTKDFSQEEMKRAELTNKVTLLQEESRDVEGQTAWEKEFVLNEYAKLLEAIKSYKQKFVKDMKASKKILESF
;
A
#
# COMPACT_ATOMS: atom_id res chain seq x y z
N MET A 1 11.28 36.52 -2.28
CA MET A 1 10.74 35.69 -1.19
C MET A 1 9.25 35.95 -1.17
N GLU A 2 8.47 34.99 -1.63
CA GLU A 2 7.08 35.20 -2.03
C GLU A 2 6.18 35.35 -0.80
N GLU A 3 5.45 36.46 -0.76
CA GLU A 3 4.32 36.64 0.15
C GLU A 3 3.24 35.61 -0.19
N VAL A 4 2.50 35.13 0.83
CA VAL A 4 1.35 34.24 0.63
C VAL A 4 0.41 34.89 -0.40
N PRO A 5 0.11 34.23 -1.54
CA PRO A 5 -0.71 34.82 -2.58
C PRO A 5 -2.08 35.19 -2.04
N LEU A 6 -2.45 36.45 -2.14
CA LEU A 6 -3.74 36.94 -1.65
C LEU A 6 -4.85 36.54 -2.62
N VAL A 7 -5.85 35.83 -2.10
CA VAL A 7 -7.01 35.38 -2.87
C VAL A 7 -8.14 36.41 -2.77
N SER A 8 -9.00 36.50 -3.78
CA SER A 8 -10.15 37.42 -3.73
C SER A 8 -11.10 37.03 -2.60
N ILE A 9 -11.77 38.01 -1.99
CA ILE A 9 -12.74 37.74 -0.91
C ILE A 9 -13.83 36.76 -1.36
N ASN A 10 -14.30 36.89 -2.60
CA ASN A 10 -15.37 36.05 -3.11
C ASN A 10 -14.92 34.58 -3.19
N ASP A 11 -13.69 34.34 -3.63
CA ASP A 11 -13.15 33.00 -3.74
C ASP A 11 -12.83 32.40 -2.37
N ILE A 12 -12.41 33.22 -1.40
CA ILE A 12 -12.26 32.79 -0.01
C ILE A 12 -13.62 32.36 0.54
N VAL A 13 -14.66 33.18 0.38
CA VAL A 13 -16.01 32.87 0.87
C VAL A 13 -16.56 31.61 0.19
N GLY A 14 -16.39 31.47 -1.12
CA GLY A 14 -16.79 30.27 -1.85
C GLY A 14 -16.09 29.02 -1.31
N PHE A 15 -14.77 29.11 -1.10
CA PHE A 15 -13.99 28.04 -0.49
C PHE A 15 -14.48 27.68 0.92
N LEU A 16 -14.66 28.67 1.80
CA LEU A 16 -15.07 28.41 3.18
C LEU A 16 -16.43 27.72 3.25
N ASN A 17 -17.38 28.14 2.42
CA ASN A 17 -18.72 27.54 2.37
C ASN A 17 -18.74 26.16 1.70
N GLU A 18 -17.73 25.84 0.88
CA GLU A 18 -17.58 24.51 0.28
C GLU A 18 -17.05 23.51 1.30
N ILE A 19 -16.07 23.89 2.12
CA ILE A 19 -15.42 22.95 3.05
C ILE A 19 -16.03 22.94 4.45
N LEU A 20 -16.72 24.01 4.86
CA LEU A 20 -17.38 24.11 6.17
C LEU A 20 -18.89 24.00 6.00
N GLU A 21 -19.38 22.80 5.65
CA GLU A 21 -20.79 22.56 5.29
C GLU A 21 -21.80 23.01 6.35
N ASP A 22 -21.42 22.97 7.62
CA ASP A 22 -22.29 23.33 8.76
C ASP A 22 -22.29 24.84 9.10
N GLU A 23 -21.40 25.64 8.50
CA GLU A 23 -21.18 27.04 8.89
C GLU A 23 -21.07 27.96 7.67
N SER A 24 -22.07 28.83 7.49
CA SER A 24 -22.04 29.80 6.38
C SER A 24 -21.16 31.01 6.71
N PHE A 25 -20.12 31.25 5.92
CA PHE A 25 -19.31 32.46 5.95
C PHE A 25 -19.75 33.46 4.90
N SER A 26 -19.81 34.72 5.31
CA SER A 26 -20.17 35.86 4.47
C SER A 26 -18.94 36.73 4.18
N LYS A 27 -19.06 37.63 3.21
CA LYS A 27 -18.01 38.62 2.93
C LYS A 27 -17.77 39.53 4.14
N THR A 28 -18.83 39.84 4.88
CA THR A 28 -18.78 40.71 6.07
C THR A 28 -17.91 40.12 7.17
N ASP A 29 -17.91 38.80 7.34
CA ASP A 29 -17.07 38.11 8.33
C ASP A 29 -15.56 38.27 8.06
N LEU A 30 -15.19 38.58 6.81
CA LEU A 30 -13.80 38.78 6.40
C LEU A 30 -13.43 40.27 6.22
N THR A 31 -14.42 41.14 5.95
CA THR A 31 -14.20 42.60 5.87
C THR A 31 -14.28 43.29 7.23
N SER A 32 -15.03 42.70 8.16
CA SER A 32 -15.24 43.20 9.52
C SER A 32 -15.21 42.02 10.50
N PRO A 33 -14.06 41.35 10.63
CA PRO A 33 -13.95 40.13 11.42
C PRO A 33 -14.20 40.39 12.91
N THR A 34 -14.94 39.48 13.55
CA THR A 34 -15.08 39.44 15.01
C THR A 34 -14.21 38.32 15.58
N ALA A 35 -13.73 38.49 16.80
CA ALA A 35 -12.86 37.52 17.47
C ALA A 35 -13.48 36.11 17.48
N GLU A 36 -14.73 36.01 17.95
CA GLU A 36 -15.48 34.76 18.00
C GLU A 36 -15.57 34.06 16.64
N ARG A 37 -15.92 34.81 15.58
CA ARG A 37 -16.08 34.24 14.23
C ARG A 37 -14.75 33.76 13.66
N ILE A 38 -13.66 34.48 13.90
CA ILE A 38 -12.33 34.13 13.40
C ILE A 38 -11.69 32.98 14.17
N GLN A 39 -11.91 32.91 15.49
CA GLN A 39 -11.46 31.77 16.30
C GLN A 39 -12.15 30.48 15.83
N MET A 40 -13.47 30.52 15.64
CA MET A 40 -14.23 29.39 15.11
C MET A 40 -13.74 28.99 13.71
N LEU A 41 -13.51 29.98 12.83
CA LEU A 41 -12.99 29.75 11.49
C LEU A 41 -11.66 28.99 11.51
N TYR A 42 -10.67 29.49 12.25
CA TYR A 42 -9.35 28.84 12.29
C TYR A 42 -9.42 27.46 12.94
N PHE A 43 -10.21 27.29 14.00
CA PHE A 43 -10.42 25.99 14.61
C PHE A 43 -10.97 24.99 13.61
N LYS A 44 -12.04 25.34 12.89
CA LYS A 44 -12.66 24.48 11.87
C LYS A 44 -11.69 24.15 10.73
N LEU A 45 -10.96 25.13 10.22
CA LEU A 45 -9.94 24.91 9.19
C LEU A 45 -8.82 23.96 9.67
N LEU A 46 -8.39 24.08 10.92
CA LEU A 46 -7.40 23.16 11.49
C LEU A 46 -7.95 21.72 11.57
N LEU A 47 -9.21 21.53 11.95
CA LEU A 47 -9.83 20.19 11.93
C LEU A 47 -9.82 19.59 10.53
N GLU A 48 -10.17 20.38 9.51
CA GLU A 48 -10.10 19.96 8.10
C GLU A 48 -8.69 19.58 7.66
N PHE A 49 -7.66 20.17 8.26
CA PHE A 49 -6.26 19.83 7.99
C PHE A 49 -5.73 18.66 8.85
N GLY A 50 -6.62 17.93 9.54
CA GLY A 50 -6.30 16.73 10.29
C GLY A 50 -5.86 16.98 11.74
N PHE A 51 -6.01 18.20 12.26
CA PHE A 51 -5.89 18.41 13.69
C PHE A 51 -7.11 17.82 14.41
N THR A 52 -6.93 17.42 15.66
CA THR A 52 -8.01 16.79 16.44
C THR A 52 -8.74 17.83 17.26
N GLU A 53 -10.02 17.62 17.58
CA GLU A 53 -10.76 18.46 18.53
C GLU A 53 -10.10 18.54 19.91
N LYS A 54 -9.29 17.53 20.27
CA LYS A 54 -8.51 17.52 21.50
C LYS A 54 -7.42 18.59 21.55
N ILE A 55 -7.19 19.32 20.47
CA ILE A 55 -6.24 20.44 20.47
C ILE A 55 -6.66 21.52 21.46
N LEU A 56 -7.96 21.71 21.67
CA LEU A 56 -8.51 22.65 22.65
C LEU A 56 -8.59 22.05 24.07
N GLN A 57 -8.14 20.80 24.29
CA GLN A 57 -8.10 20.26 25.64
C GLN A 57 -7.02 20.98 26.44
N PRO A 58 -7.31 21.35 27.71
CA PRO A 58 -6.36 22.04 28.55
C PRO A 58 -5.04 21.25 28.64
N VAL A 59 -3.94 21.88 28.24
CA VAL A 59 -2.58 21.34 28.41
C VAL A 59 -2.27 21.13 29.90
N LEU A 60 -2.90 21.93 30.76
CA LEU A 60 -2.75 21.91 32.21
C LEU A 60 -3.24 20.60 32.87
N ASP A 61 -4.21 19.91 32.29
CA ASP A 61 -4.72 18.64 32.83
C ASP A 61 -3.65 17.52 32.78
N HIS A 62 -2.68 17.63 31.87
CA HIS A 62 -1.63 16.62 31.68
C HIS A 62 -0.38 16.87 32.54
N LEU A 63 -0.20 18.10 33.03
CA LEU A 63 1.00 18.50 33.80
C LEU A 63 0.81 18.33 35.32
N GLY A 64 -0.42 18.13 35.77
CA GLY A 64 -0.77 18.00 37.18
C GLY A 64 -0.44 19.27 38.01
N PRO A 65 -0.83 19.31 39.29
CA PRO A 65 -0.58 20.46 40.16
C PRO A 65 0.91 20.74 40.41
N GLN A 66 1.80 19.82 40.04
CA GLN A 66 3.24 19.87 40.33
C GLN A 66 4.07 20.43 39.16
N GLY A 67 3.52 20.50 37.94
CA GLY A 67 4.29 20.81 36.72
C GLY A 67 4.33 22.27 36.29
N THR A 68 3.33 23.08 36.67
CA THR A 68 3.16 24.45 36.12
C THR A 68 3.46 25.55 37.13
N GLY A 69 3.49 25.25 38.43
CA GLY A 69 3.65 26.24 39.49
C GLY A 69 2.46 27.20 39.63
N ILE A 70 1.36 26.96 38.92
CA ILE A 70 0.16 27.79 38.89
C ILE A 70 -0.77 27.33 40.01
N GLN A 71 -0.98 28.18 41.02
CA GLN A 71 -1.74 27.86 42.23
C GLN A 71 -3.27 27.86 42.01
N HIS A 72 -3.73 28.46 40.89
CA HIS A 72 -5.14 28.63 40.53
C HIS A 72 -5.35 28.36 39.04
N SER A 73 -5.19 27.12 38.60
CA SER A 73 -5.36 26.73 37.19
C SER A 73 -6.80 26.94 36.69
N GLU A 74 -7.77 26.95 37.60
CA GLU A 74 -9.17 27.27 37.32
C GLU A 74 -9.37 28.67 36.70
N LEU A 75 -8.49 29.63 36.99
CA LEU A 75 -8.57 30.99 36.45
C LEU A 75 -8.09 31.10 35.00
N LEU A 76 -7.44 30.05 34.48
CA LEU A 76 -6.88 30.02 33.13
C LEU A 76 -7.74 29.20 32.16
N GLN A 77 -8.76 28.49 32.64
CA GLN A 77 -9.67 27.69 31.80
C GLN A 77 -10.32 28.53 30.68
N ASP A 78 -10.61 29.79 30.98
CA ASP A 78 -11.20 30.74 30.03
C ASP A 78 -10.23 31.20 28.93
N THR A 79 -8.92 30.98 29.09
CA THR A 79 -7.88 31.34 28.10
C THR A 79 -7.17 30.14 27.49
N ASP A 80 -7.24 28.97 28.11
CA ASP A 80 -6.53 27.76 27.68
C ASP A 80 -6.85 27.36 26.23
N HIS A 81 -8.11 27.51 25.81
CA HIS A 81 -8.54 27.21 24.45
C HIS A 81 -7.94 28.19 23.41
N LEU A 82 -7.70 29.44 23.80
CA LEU A 82 -7.04 30.43 22.93
C LEU A 82 -5.55 30.10 22.78
N ASP A 83 -4.86 29.78 23.88
CA ASP A 83 -3.44 29.43 23.85
C ASP A 83 -3.20 28.20 22.97
N ALA A 84 -4.03 27.17 23.13
CA ALA A 84 -4.04 26.00 22.27
C ALA A 84 -4.21 26.35 20.78
N LEU A 85 -5.21 27.18 20.47
CA LEU A 85 -5.51 27.58 19.09
C LEU A 85 -4.38 28.41 18.47
N ILE A 86 -3.72 29.27 19.24
CA ILE A 86 -2.58 30.07 18.79
C ILE A 86 -1.40 29.17 18.46
N VAL A 87 -1.05 28.25 19.37
CA VAL A 87 0.05 27.32 19.17
C VAL A 87 -0.19 26.44 17.95
N ALA A 88 -1.43 25.98 17.76
CA ALA A 88 -1.84 25.20 16.60
C ALA A 88 -1.67 25.98 15.28
N CYS A 89 -2.20 27.20 15.22
CA CYS A 89 -2.08 28.08 14.05
C CYS A 89 -0.61 28.42 13.76
N GLN A 90 0.17 28.76 14.78
CA GLN A 90 1.61 29.05 14.64
C GLN A 90 2.36 27.83 14.08
N TYR A 91 2.09 26.65 14.64
CA TYR A 91 2.68 25.40 14.16
C TYR A 91 2.31 25.17 12.69
N PHE A 92 1.02 25.27 12.34
CA PHE A 92 0.53 25.12 10.97
C PHE A 92 1.26 26.07 10.01
N PHE A 93 1.25 27.39 10.27
CA PHE A 93 1.85 28.36 9.35
C PHE A 93 3.37 28.22 9.25
N SER A 94 4.05 27.86 10.35
CA SER A 94 5.50 27.60 10.32
C SER A 94 5.88 26.41 9.42
N ARG A 95 4.98 25.41 9.31
CA ARG A 95 5.19 24.19 8.52
C ARG A 95 4.73 24.34 7.08
N ALA A 96 3.56 24.94 6.86
CA ALA A 96 3.00 25.15 5.54
C ALA A 96 3.78 26.21 4.74
N TYR A 97 4.34 27.21 5.42
CA TYR A 97 5.05 28.34 4.79
C TYR A 97 6.42 28.60 5.44
N PRO A 98 7.37 27.65 5.32
CA PRO A 98 8.69 27.81 5.91
C PRO A 98 9.40 29.04 5.31
N GLY A 99 9.89 29.93 6.18
CA GLY A 99 10.58 31.17 5.77
C GLY A 99 9.68 32.37 5.49
N SER A 100 8.35 32.26 5.66
CA SER A 100 7.46 33.42 5.64
C SER A 100 7.82 34.41 6.74
N ARG A 101 7.81 35.72 6.41
CA ARG A 101 7.97 36.81 7.40
C ARG A 101 6.70 37.10 8.19
N VAL A 102 5.57 36.56 7.74
CA VAL A 102 4.27 36.77 8.38
C VAL A 102 4.11 35.71 9.46
N THR A 103 4.24 36.12 10.72
CA THR A 103 4.03 35.26 11.88
C THR A 103 2.58 35.33 12.33
N PHE A 104 1.97 34.22 12.72
CA PHE A 104 0.65 34.20 13.37
C PHE A 104 0.81 34.49 14.87
N GLY A 105 -0.08 35.27 15.46
CA GLY A 105 0.00 35.66 16.87
C GLY A 105 -1.36 35.83 17.54
N LEU A 106 -1.34 36.11 18.84
CA LEU A 106 -2.54 36.26 19.68
C LEU A 106 -3.53 37.30 19.13
N LEU A 107 -3.04 38.43 18.63
CA LEU A 107 -3.88 39.51 18.09
C LEU A 107 -4.68 39.07 16.86
N ASP A 108 -4.23 38.05 16.13
CA ASP A 108 -4.98 37.51 14.98
C ASP A 108 -6.27 36.79 15.39
N LEU A 109 -6.40 36.46 16.67
CA LEU A 109 -7.57 35.81 17.25
C LEU A 109 -8.41 36.76 18.10
N ILE A 110 -7.79 37.66 18.86
CA ILE A 110 -8.50 38.55 19.79
C ILE A 110 -8.94 39.85 19.10
N GLU A 111 -8.11 40.41 18.22
CA GLU A 111 -8.38 41.67 17.50
C GLU A 111 -8.10 41.48 16.01
N PRO A 112 -8.87 40.61 15.32
CA PRO A 112 -8.57 40.26 13.94
C PRO A 112 -8.67 41.47 13.01
N GLU A 113 -7.66 41.65 12.16
CA GLU A 113 -7.67 42.68 11.11
C GLU A 113 -8.06 42.09 9.76
N SER A 114 -9.03 42.70 9.06
CA SER A 114 -9.53 42.19 7.78
C SER A 114 -8.43 41.83 6.76
N LYS A 115 -7.41 42.66 6.60
CA LYS A 115 -6.33 42.39 5.63
C LYS A 115 -5.52 41.15 6.03
N ARG A 116 -5.23 41.02 7.32
CA ARG A 116 -4.36 39.99 7.87
C ARG A 116 -5.08 38.65 7.99
N THR A 117 -6.33 38.65 8.44
CA THR A 117 -7.22 37.47 8.40
C THR A 117 -7.31 36.90 6.99
N ARG A 118 -7.59 37.75 5.98
CA ARG A 118 -7.66 37.28 4.58
C ARG A 118 -6.36 36.70 4.08
N GLN A 119 -5.22 37.25 4.50
CA GLN A 119 -3.90 36.72 4.14
C GLN A 119 -3.69 35.31 4.69
N PHE A 120 -3.99 35.08 5.97
CA PHE A 120 -3.86 33.77 6.60
C PHE A 120 -4.84 32.75 6.03
N VAL A 121 -6.10 33.13 5.83
CA VAL A 121 -7.10 32.25 5.21
C VAL A 121 -6.73 31.94 3.75
N SER A 122 -6.15 32.88 3.01
CA SER A 122 -5.62 32.61 1.66
C SER A 122 -4.51 31.56 1.69
N GLY A 123 -3.62 31.63 2.69
CA GLY A 123 -2.61 30.60 2.92
C GLY A 123 -3.24 29.23 3.18
N MET A 124 -4.16 29.15 4.14
CA MET A 124 -4.86 27.90 4.46
C MET A 124 -5.58 27.30 3.23
N ARG A 125 -6.24 28.13 2.42
CA ARG A 125 -6.85 27.72 1.15
C ARG A 125 -5.82 27.15 0.16
N ASN A 126 -4.71 27.85 -0.03
CA ASN A 126 -3.68 27.41 -0.98
C ASN A 126 -3.04 26.09 -0.52
N PHE A 127 -2.82 25.93 0.79
CA PHE A 127 -2.38 24.66 1.36
C PHE A 127 -3.40 23.54 1.12
N TYR A 128 -4.69 23.80 1.36
CA TYR A 128 -5.75 22.84 1.09
C TYR A 128 -5.78 22.39 -0.38
N LEU A 129 -5.69 23.32 -1.32
CA LEU A 129 -5.63 23.01 -2.75
C LEU A 129 -4.40 22.17 -3.11
N LEU A 130 -3.24 22.47 -2.50
CA LEU A 130 -2.04 21.66 -2.69
C LEU A 130 -2.25 20.23 -2.20
N CYS A 131 -2.86 20.04 -1.02
CA CYS A 131 -3.21 18.72 -0.50
C CYS A 131 -4.17 17.97 -1.43
N ASN A 132 -5.19 18.65 -1.96
CA ASN A 132 -6.15 18.05 -2.87
C ASN A 132 -5.56 17.68 -4.24
N LEU A 133 -4.61 18.47 -4.75
CA LEU A 133 -3.86 18.10 -5.96
C LEU A 133 -3.05 16.82 -5.75
N GLN A 134 -2.59 16.57 -4.53
CA GLN A 134 -1.85 15.35 -4.16
C GLN A 134 -2.78 14.21 -3.70
N HIS A 135 -4.09 14.42 -3.61
CA HIS A 135 -5.04 13.44 -3.10
C HIS A 135 -5.05 12.15 -3.91
N VAL A 136 -4.84 12.22 -5.23
CA VAL A 136 -4.74 11.03 -6.09
C VAL A 136 -3.57 10.15 -5.65
N ASN A 137 -2.41 10.74 -5.37
CA ASN A 137 -1.25 10.00 -4.88
C ASN A 137 -1.49 9.40 -3.50
N ALA A 138 -2.13 10.16 -2.60
CA ALA A 138 -2.49 9.67 -1.27
C ALA A 138 -3.52 8.53 -1.33
N THR A 139 -4.45 8.57 -2.28
CA THR A 139 -5.46 7.51 -2.50
C THR A 139 -4.79 6.24 -3.00
N ASN A 140 -3.88 6.35 -3.98
CA ASN A 140 -3.13 5.19 -4.48
C ASN A 140 -2.35 4.51 -3.35
N VAL A 141 -1.64 5.29 -2.52
CA VAL A 141 -0.92 4.74 -1.35
C VAL A 141 -1.88 4.11 -0.34
N LYS A 142 -3.04 4.73 -0.09
CA LYS A 142 -4.06 4.17 0.81
C LYS A 142 -4.57 2.82 0.30
N ASP A 143 -4.82 2.71 -1.01
CA ASP A 143 -5.30 1.49 -1.64
C ASP A 143 -4.22 0.39 -1.61
N GLU A 144 -2.95 0.73 -1.85
CA GLU A 144 -1.82 -0.19 -1.69
C GLU A 144 -1.69 -0.71 -0.25
N VAL A 145 -1.80 0.17 0.73
CA VAL A 145 -1.77 -0.20 2.16
C VAL A 145 -2.96 -1.10 2.51
N HIS A 146 -4.14 -0.82 1.98
CA HIS A 146 -5.33 -1.65 2.20
C HIS A 146 -5.16 -3.04 1.59
N ALA A 147 -4.69 -3.13 0.34
CA ALA A 147 -4.41 -4.39 -0.33
C ALA A 147 -3.33 -5.21 0.42
N SER A 148 -2.31 -4.54 0.94
CA SER A 148 -1.27 -5.16 1.78
C SER A 148 -1.84 -5.70 3.10
N LYS A 149 -2.71 -4.93 3.77
CA LYS A 149 -3.42 -5.35 4.98
C LYS A 149 -4.29 -6.58 4.73
N GLU A 150 -5.02 -6.61 3.62
CA GLU A 150 -5.86 -7.76 3.25
C GLU A 150 -5.03 -9.02 3.02
N LYS A 151 -3.92 -8.92 2.27
CA LYS A 151 -2.96 -10.02 2.10
C LYS A 151 -2.42 -10.51 3.44
N MET A 152 -2.03 -9.60 4.32
CA MET A 152 -1.53 -9.95 5.66
C MET A 152 -2.59 -10.65 6.50
N MET A 153 -3.86 -10.22 6.44
CA MET A 153 -4.95 -10.91 7.14
C MET A 153 -5.22 -12.30 6.55
N ALA A 154 -5.17 -12.47 5.23
CA ALA A 154 -5.29 -13.77 4.59
C ALA A 154 -4.16 -14.72 5.04
N MET A 155 -2.91 -14.25 5.02
CA MET A 155 -1.75 -15.02 5.50
C MET A 155 -1.86 -15.38 6.98
N LYS A 156 -2.34 -14.46 7.82
CA LYS A 156 -2.57 -14.72 9.24
C LYS A 156 -3.62 -15.80 9.45
N ASN A 157 -4.70 -15.79 8.66
CA ASN A 157 -5.74 -16.81 8.73
C ASN A 157 -5.21 -18.19 8.29
N GLU A 158 -4.41 -18.23 7.22
CA GLU A 158 -3.77 -19.45 6.74
C GLU A 158 -2.77 -20.01 7.79
N MET A 159 -1.97 -19.14 8.40
CA MET A 159 -1.04 -19.53 9.47
C MET A 159 -1.78 -20.09 10.68
N ASN A 160 -2.89 -19.48 11.09
CA ASN A 160 -3.74 -20.00 12.16
C ASN A 160 -4.30 -21.39 11.79
N HIS A 161 -4.73 -21.59 10.55
CA HIS A 161 -5.20 -22.89 10.07
C HIS A 161 -4.10 -23.95 10.10
N ILE A 162 -2.88 -23.62 9.68
CA ILE A 162 -1.72 -24.52 9.76
C ILE A 162 -1.41 -24.89 11.22
N ILE A 163 -1.47 -23.92 12.14
CA ILE A 163 -1.28 -24.17 13.58
C ILE A 163 -2.34 -25.14 14.10
N GLU A 164 -3.61 -24.97 13.72
CA GLU A 164 -4.68 -25.90 14.10
C GLU A 164 -4.45 -27.32 13.57
N MET A 165 -4.05 -27.46 12.31
CA MET A 165 -3.72 -28.77 11.74
C MET A 165 -2.53 -29.43 12.45
N LEU A 166 -1.52 -28.65 12.79
CA LEU A 166 -0.32 -29.14 13.47
C LEU A 166 -0.64 -29.62 14.90
N ASN A 167 -1.48 -28.86 15.62
CA ASN A 167 -1.99 -29.26 16.93
C ASN A 167 -2.82 -30.55 16.84
N LYS A 168 -3.67 -30.70 15.82
CA LYS A 168 -4.42 -31.94 15.60
C LYS A 168 -3.50 -33.12 15.34
N THR A 169 -2.50 -32.95 14.48
CA THR A 169 -1.51 -34.00 14.17
C THR A 169 -0.71 -34.43 15.40
N LEU A 170 -0.34 -33.47 16.26
CA LEU A 170 0.30 -33.75 17.56
C LEU A 170 -0.60 -34.57 18.47
N MET A 171 -1.89 -34.24 18.58
CA MET A 171 -2.85 -35.01 19.36
C MET A 171 -3.02 -36.44 18.82
N ASP A 172 -3.08 -36.61 17.49
CA ASP A 172 -3.17 -37.93 16.85
C ASP A 172 -1.90 -38.77 17.11
N LEU A 173 -0.72 -38.15 17.09
CA LEU A 173 0.55 -38.79 17.44
C LEU A 173 0.58 -39.24 18.91
N ASP A 174 0.11 -38.40 19.84
CA ASP A 174 0.02 -38.76 21.27
C ASP A 174 -0.98 -39.89 21.52
N GLN A 175 -2.12 -39.90 20.82
CA GLN A 175 -3.06 -41.01 20.86
C GLN A 175 -2.46 -42.31 20.32
N ASN A 176 -1.75 -42.24 19.18
CA ASN A 176 -1.06 -43.39 18.61
C ASN A 176 0.03 -43.93 19.54
N LYS A 177 0.77 -43.05 20.21
CA LYS A 177 1.76 -43.44 21.22
C LYS A 177 1.10 -44.18 22.39
N LEU A 178 -0.05 -43.71 22.88
CA LEU A 178 -0.82 -44.40 23.92
C LEU A 178 -1.36 -45.76 23.45
N LEU A 179 -1.79 -45.87 22.19
CA LEU A 179 -2.21 -47.14 21.58
C LEU A 179 -1.06 -48.14 21.47
N ILE A 180 0.14 -47.69 21.08
CA ILE A 180 1.34 -48.54 21.04
C ILE A 180 1.71 -48.99 22.47
N VAL A 181 1.73 -48.08 23.44
CA VAL A 181 2.03 -48.40 24.84
C VAL A 181 1.01 -49.36 25.45
N SER A 182 -0.27 -49.24 25.12
CA SER A 182 -1.31 -50.16 25.57
C SER A 182 -1.24 -51.53 24.87
N ARG A 183 -0.90 -51.58 23.58
CA ARG A 183 -0.63 -52.84 22.85
C ARG A 183 0.60 -53.58 23.37
N LEU A 184 1.65 -52.87 23.75
CA LEU A 184 2.87 -53.45 24.34
C LEU A 184 2.66 -54.08 25.74
N LYS A 185 1.53 -53.82 26.41
CA LYS A 185 1.18 -54.42 27.71
C LYS A 185 0.40 -55.75 27.60
N SER A 186 0.00 -56.16 26.40
CA SER A 186 -0.72 -57.41 26.14
C SER A 186 0.27 -58.53 25.82
N ASP A 187 0.25 -59.63 26.57
CA ASP A 187 1.24 -60.71 26.45
C ASP A 187 1.24 -61.43 25.09
N ASP A 188 0.13 -61.40 24.34
CA ASP A 188 0.04 -61.95 22.98
C ASP A 188 0.94 -61.21 21.96
N VAL A 189 1.27 -59.94 22.22
CA VAL A 189 2.03 -59.07 21.30
C VAL A 189 3.54 -59.26 21.45
N LYS A 190 4.04 -59.82 22.57
CA LYS A 190 5.47 -60.20 22.70
C LYS A 190 5.89 -61.25 21.68
N GLN A 191 4.96 -62.11 21.28
CA GLN A 191 5.21 -63.20 20.34
C GLN A 191 5.22 -62.69 18.89
N GLU A 192 4.30 -61.80 18.51
CA GLU A 192 4.30 -61.13 17.20
C GLU A 192 5.46 -60.13 17.06
N LEU A 193 5.79 -59.35 18.09
CA LEU A 193 6.98 -58.49 18.10
C LEU A 193 8.28 -59.29 18.01
N GLY A 194 8.34 -60.51 18.54
CA GLY A 194 9.48 -61.40 18.35
C GLY A 194 9.71 -61.69 16.86
N GLN A 195 8.64 -62.03 16.14
CA GLN A 195 8.70 -62.28 14.69
C GLN A 195 8.97 -61.01 13.87
N GLU A 196 8.37 -59.87 14.24
CA GLU A 196 8.65 -58.60 13.57
C GLU A 196 10.06 -58.08 13.85
N LEU A 197 10.62 -58.31 15.05
CA LEU A 197 11.99 -57.95 15.40
C LEU A 197 13.00 -58.81 14.63
N ASP A 198 12.72 -60.09 14.44
CA ASP A 198 13.55 -60.97 13.61
C ASP A 198 13.48 -60.58 12.13
N ASN A 199 12.30 -60.23 11.61
CA ASN A 199 12.14 -59.65 10.27
C ASN A 199 12.85 -58.29 10.12
N LEU A 200 12.86 -57.45 11.17
CA LEU A 200 13.59 -56.18 11.16
C LEU A 200 15.11 -56.40 11.22
N LYS A 201 15.58 -57.42 11.96
CA LYS A 201 17.00 -57.81 11.97
C LYS A 201 17.45 -58.29 10.60
N GLU A 202 16.67 -59.14 9.93
CA GLU A 202 16.97 -59.56 8.54
C GLU A 202 17.01 -58.35 7.59
N LYS A 203 16.06 -57.41 7.70
CA LYS A 203 16.08 -56.18 6.90
C LYS A 203 17.26 -55.27 7.23
N PHE A 204 17.71 -55.25 8.49
CA PHE A 204 18.88 -54.48 8.92
C PHE A 204 20.19 -55.12 8.44
N GLU A 205 20.30 -56.44 8.48
CA GLU A 205 21.42 -57.19 7.88
C GLU A 205 21.45 -56.98 6.37
N HIS A 206 20.30 -57.05 5.68
CA HIS A 206 20.22 -56.77 4.25
C HIS A 206 20.61 -55.31 3.92
N ARG A 207 20.25 -54.34 4.74
CA ARG A 207 20.72 -52.95 4.58
C ARG A 207 22.21 -52.82 4.85
N THR A 208 22.74 -53.54 5.82
CA THR A 208 24.18 -53.51 6.15
C THR A 208 24.99 -54.12 5.01
N ILE A 209 24.51 -55.20 4.38
CA ILE A 209 25.08 -55.79 3.17
C ILE A 209 25.00 -54.78 2.00
N GLN A 210 23.86 -54.11 1.80
CA GLN A 210 23.73 -53.06 0.78
C GLN A 210 24.65 -51.86 1.03
N GLU A 211 24.82 -51.45 2.28
CA GLU A 211 25.72 -50.35 2.65
C GLU A 211 27.19 -50.74 2.45
N GLN A 212 27.56 -51.99 2.77
CA GLN A 212 28.88 -52.54 2.45
C GLN A 212 29.11 -52.62 0.94
N GLU A 213 28.10 -52.99 0.16
CA GLU A 213 28.17 -53.03 -1.30
C GLU A 213 28.28 -51.61 -1.90
N MET A 214 27.56 -50.64 -1.35
CA MET A 214 27.67 -49.23 -1.70
C MET A 214 29.06 -48.68 -1.37
N LYS A 215 29.61 -49.00 -0.18
CA LYS A 215 30.99 -48.65 0.19
C LYS A 215 32.01 -49.30 -0.71
N ARG A 216 31.79 -50.55 -1.13
CA ARG A 216 32.65 -51.25 -2.10
C ARG A 216 32.60 -50.54 -3.46
N LYS A 217 31.42 -50.18 -3.95
CA LYS A 217 31.24 -49.42 -5.20
C LYS A 217 31.84 -48.02 -5.11
N LEU A 218 31.76 -47.37 -3.95
CA LEU A 218 32.40 -46.08 -3.71
C LEU A 218 33.93 -46.21 -3.74
N ALA A 219 34.50 -47.24 -3.11
CA ALA A 219 35.93 -47.53 -3.16
C ALA A 219 36.40 -47.87 -4.59
N GLU A 220 35.63 -48.66 -5.33
CA GLU A 220 35.89 -48.94 -6.76
C GLU A 220 35.83 -47.64 -7.61
N HIS A 221 34.93 -46.70 -7.27
CA HIS A 221 34.87 -45.40 -7.93
C HIS A 221 36.01 -44.47 -7.56
N GLU A 222 36.45 -44.48 -6.31
CA GLU A 222 37.63 -43.73 -5.84
C GLU A 222 38.92 -44.26 -6.46
N GLU A 223 39.03 -45.58 -6.64
CA GLU A 223 40.14 -46.22 -7.35
C GLU A 223 40.14 -45.84 -8.84
N LYS A 224 38.98 -45.93 -9.52
CA LYS A 224 38.83 -45.45 -10.90
C LYS A 224 39.13 -43.96 -11.05
N ASN A 225 38.74 -43.13 -10.08
CA ASN A 225 39.06 -41.69 -10.08
C ASN A 225 40.55 -41.45 -9.87
N ARG A 226 41.23 -42.31 -9.11
CA ARG A 226 42.69 -42.28 -8.94
C ARG A 226 43.41 -42.69 -10.23
N ASP A 227 42.88 -43.67 -10.94
CA ASP A 227 43.37 -44.07 -12.27
C ASP A 227 43.13 -42.98 -13.33
N ILE A 228 41.97 -42.32 -13.28
CA ILE A 228 41.67 -41.14 -14.10
C ILE A 228 42.65 -40.00 -13.79
N ALA A 229 42.94 -39.72 -12.51
CA ALA A 229 43.92 -38.70 -12.12
C ALA A 229 45.35 -39.05 -12.58
N ASN A 230 45.74 -40.33 -12.53
CA ASN A 230 47.02 -40.80 -13.07
C ASN A 230 47.09 -40.69 -14.60
N LEU A 231 45.97 -40.94 -15.30
CA LEU A 231 45.86 -40.74 -16.74
C LEU A 231 45.94 -39.25 -17.12
N PHE A 232 45.33 -38.35 -16.33
CA PHE A 232 45.47 -36.90 -16.51
C PHE A 232 46.92 -36.43 -16.31
N GLY A 233 47.65 -36.99 -15.33
CA GLY A 233 49.08 -36.70 -15.16
C GLY A 233 49.97 -37.18 -16.32
N GLN A 234 49.56 -38.24 -17.03
CA GLN A 234 50.22 -38.70 -18.26
C GLN A 234 49.83 -37.88 -19.50
N VAL A 235 48.62 -37.30 -19.51
CA VAL A 235 48.16 -36.37 -20.56
C VAL A 235 48.89 -35.03 -20.47
N ASP A 236 49.14 -34.51 -19.26
CA ASP A 236 49.89 -33.26 -19.05
C ASP A 236 51.36 -33.37 -19.51
N THR A 237 51.96 -34.57 -19.46
CA THR A 237 53.34 -34.82 -19.93
C THR A 237 53.44 -35.03 -21.44
N VAL A 238 52.34 -35.33 -22.13
CA VAL A 238 52.27 -35.44 -23.60
C VAL A 238 51.82 -34.11 -24.24
N ALA A 239 51.04 -33.30 -23.52
CA ALA A 239 50.55 -31.99 -23.97
C ALA A 239 51.62 -30.89 -24.09
N GLU A 240 52.81 -31.06 -23.49
CA GLU A 240 53.93 -30.13 -23.69
C GLU A 240 54.61 -30.25 -25.07
N LYS A 241 54.25 -31.23 -25.91
CA LYS A 241 55.00 -31.51 -27.15
C LYS A 241 54.27 -31.41 -28.48
N TYR A 242 52.95 -31.24 -28.56
CA TYR A 242 52.29 -31.13 -29.88
C TYR A 242 51.13 -30.13 -29.92
N ASP A 243 51.42 -29.06 -30.66
CA ASP A 243 50.58 -28.20 -31.49
C ASP A 243 49.53 -27.24 -30.87
N LYS A 244 49.97 -25.99 -30.78
CA LYS A 244 49.33 -24.79 -30.25
C LYS A 244 48.18 -24.23 -31.11
N ASN A 245 47.84 -24.87 -32.24
CA ASN A 245 46.92 -24.31 -33.24
C ASN A 245 45.44 -24.71 -33.02
N GLU A 246 45.13 -25.96 -32.68
CA GLU A 246 43.73 -26.38 -32.43
C GLU A 246 43.16 -25.76 -31.15
N LEU A 247 44.01 -25.51 -30.14
CA LEU A 247 43.60 -24.86 -28.89
C LEU A 247 43.27 -23.37 -29.07
N GLN A 248 43.80 -22.75 -30.13
CA GLN A 248 43.53 -21.34 -30.46
C GLN A 248 42.23 -21.20 -31.27
N GLU A 249 41.89 -22.20 -32.10
CA GLU A 249 40.60 -22.28 -32.79
C GLU A 249 39.46 -22.58 -31.83
N LEU A 250 39.61 -23.56 -30.93
CA LEU A 250 38.60 -23.84 -29.89
C LEU A 250 38.40 -22.69 -28.91
N LYS A 251 39.46 -21.93 -28.61
CA LYS A 251 39.36 -20.71 -27.79
C LYS A 251 38.65 -19.57 -28.53
N MET A 252 38.89 -19.42 -29.84
CA MET A 252 38.13 -18.49 -30.68
C MET A 252 36.66 -18.91 -30.82
N GLU A 253 36.36 -20.20 -30.99
CA GLU A 253 34.97 -20.71 -31.03
C GLU A 253 34.26 -20.53 -29.69
N PHE A 254 34.96 -20.72 -28.57
CA PHE A 254 34.43 -20.47 -27.24
C PHE A 254 34.19 -18.97 -26.99
N ASP A 255 35.14 -18.11 -27.35
CA ASP A 255 35.01 -16.66 -27.21
C ASP A 255 33.91 -16.09 -28.14
N ASN A 256 33.76 -16.66 -29.35
CA ASN A 256 32.68 -16.31 -30.27
C ASN A 256 31.33 -16.84 -29.75
N SER A 257 31.24 -18.06 -29.25
CA SER A 257 30.02 -18.59 -28.63
C SER A 257 29.61 -17.80 -27.38
N THR A 258 30.57 -17.29 -26.62
CA THR A 258 30.32 -16.45 -25.44
C THR A 258 29.83 -15.06 -25.85
N LYS A 259 30.35 -14.50 -26.94
CA LYS A 259 29.83 -13.26 -27.54
C LYS A 259 28.44 -13.45 -28.12
N ASP A 260 28.19 -14.55 -28.82
CA ASP A 260 26.89 -14.86 -29.39
C ASP A 260 25.86 -15.09 -28.28
N PHE A 261 26.22 -15.79 -27.20
CA PHE A 261 25.37 -15.92 -26.02
C PHE A 261 25.07 -14.56 -25.37
N SER A 262 26.06 -13.68 -25.24
CA SER A 262 25.86 -12.33 -24.71
C SER A 262 24.97 -11.48 -25.61
N GLN A 263 25.10 -11.59 -26.93
CA GLN A 263 24.23 -10.92 -27.90
C GLN A 263 22.80 -11.49 -27.87
N GLU A 264 22.65 -12.80 -27.71
CA GLU A 264 21.35 -13.45 -27.61
C GLU A 264 20.66 -13.11 -26.28
N GLU A 265 21.43 -12.94 -25.20
CA GLU A 265 20.94 -12.46 -23.90
C GLU A 265 20.51 -10.98 -23.97
N MET A 266 21.27 -10.13 -24.69
CA MET A 266 20.86 -8.76 -25.00
C MET A 266 19.58 -8.71 -25.85
N LYS A 267 19.48 -9.52 -26.91
CA LYS A 267 18.25 -9.64 -27.72
C LYS A 267 17.07 -10.15 -26.88
N ARG A 268 17.32 -11.08 -25.95
CA ARG A 268 16.29 -11.59 -25.04
C ARG A 268 15.83 -10.50 -24.07
N ALA A 269 16.73 -9.66 -23.56
CA ALA A 269 16.39 -8.49 -22.75
C ALA A 269 15.60 -7.45 -23.57
N GLU A 270 15.99 -7.18 -24.81
CA GLU A 270 15.25 -6.29 -25.73
C GLU A 270 13.85 -6.83 -26.06
N LEU A 271 13.73 -8.14 -26.32
CA LEU A 271 12.44 -8.80 -26.55
C LEU A 271 11.57 -8.76 -25.30
N THR A 272 12.15 -8.94 -24.12
CA THR A 272 11.43 -8.84 -22.84
C THR A 272 10.90 -7.42 -22.66
N ASN A 273 11.72 -6.39 -22.91
CA ASN A 273 11.28 -5.00 -22.88
C ASN A 273 10.17 -4.70 -23.91
N LYS A 274 10.28 -5.23 -25.12
CA LYS A 274 9.22 -5.10 -26.15
C LYS A 274 7.92 -5.77 -25.73
N VAL A 275 7.98 -6.94 -25.09
CA VAL A 275 6.79 -7.62 -24.56
C VAL A 275 6.16 -6.79 -23.46
N THR A 276 6.95 -6.20 -22.55
CA THR A 276 6.43 -5.30 -21.50
C THR A 276 5.75 -4.07 -22.10
N LEU A 277 6.37 -3.41 -23.09
CA LEU A 277 5.78 -2.26 -23.77
C LEU A 277 4.46 -2.61 -24.49
N LEU A 278 4.43 -3.76 -25.18
CA LEU A 278 3.20 -4.23 -25.84
C LEU A 278 2.09 -4.58 -24.83
N GLN A 279 2.45 -5.04 -23.62
CA GLN A 279 1.48 -5.27 -22.55
C GLN A 279 0.94 -3.96 -21.97
N GLU A 280 1.76 -2.92 -21.88
CA GLU A 280 1.33 -1.57 -21.49
C GLU A 280 0.41 -0.97 -22.56
N GLU A 281 0.80 -1.01 -23.84
CA GLU A 281 -0.05 -0.56 -24.96
C GLU A 281 -1.38 -1.33 -25.01
N SER A 282 -1.37 -2.65 -24.76
CA SER A 282 -2.59 -3.45 -24.70
C SER A 282 -3.51 -3.00 -23.57
N ARG A 283 -2.98 -2.64 -22.39
CA ARG A 283 -3.79 -2.11 -21.28
C ARG A 283 -4.36 -0.74 -21.61
N ASP A 284 -3.60 0.12 -22.27
CA ASP A 284 -4.06 1.44 -22.69
C ASP A 284 -5.20 1.34 -23.71
N VAL A 285 -5.09 0.42 -24.67
CA VAL A 285 -6.15 0.12 -25.65
C VAL A 285 -7.39 -0.46 -24.97
N GLU A 286 -7.23 -1.38 -24.01
CA GLU A 286 -8.33 -1.91 -23.21
C GLU A 286 -9.03 -0.79 -22.40
N GLY A 287 -8.26 0.12 -21.80
CA GLY A 287 -8.76 1.28 -21.08
C GLY A 287 -9.53 2.24 -21.97
N GLN A 288 -8.99 2.57 -23.15
CA GLN A 288 -9.65 3.43 -24.13
C GLN A 288 -10.94 2.79 -24.64
N THR A 289 -10.93 1.49 -24.94
CA THR A 289 -12.11 0.76 -25.41
C THR A 289 -13.20 0.72 -24.33
N ALA A 290 -12.82 0.55 -23.06
CA ALA A 290 -13.75 0.61 -21.94
C ALA A 290 -14.38 1.99 -21.80
N TRP A 291 -13.58 3.06 -21.90
CA TRP A 291 -14.05 4.44 -21.85
C TRP A 291 -15.00 4.77 -23.02
N GLU A 292 -14.65 4.39 -24.25
CA GLU A 292 -15.50 4.61 -25.44
C GLU A 292 -16.83 3.88 -25.30
N LYS A 293 -16.82 2.64 -24.79
CA LYS A 293 -18.04 1.88 -24.51
C LYS A 293 -18.92 2.59 -23.49
N GLU A 294 -18.36 3.10 -22.41
CA GLU A 294 -19.10 3.82 -21.38
C GLU A 294 -19.66 5.16 -21.90
N PHE A 295 -18.86 5.89 -22.69
CA PHE A 295 -19.29 7.11 -23.36
C PHE A 295 -20.49 6.87 -24.28
N VAL A 296 -20.43 5.84 -25.13
CA VAL A 296 -21.53 5.48 -26.05
C VAL A 296 -22.78 5.08 -25.28
N LEU A 297 -22.65 4.31 -24.19
CA LEU A 297 -23.78 3.93 -23.34
C LEU A 297 -24.45 5.15 -22.70
N ASN A 298 -23.66 6.13 -22.24
CA ASN A 298 -24.17 7.36 -21.65
C ASN A 298 -24.90 8.24 -22.67
N GLU A 299 -24.33 8.43 -23.86
CA GLU A 299 -24.99 9.17 -24.94
C GLU A 299 -26.29 8.49 -25.40
N TYR A 300 -26.29 7.17 -25.48
CA TYR A 300 -27.50 6.40 -25.79
C TYR A 300 -28.58 6.57 -24.70
N ALA A 301 -28.21 6.59 -23.42
CA ALA A 301 -29.13 6.85 -22.31
C ALA A 301 -29.76 8.26 -22.39
N LYS A 302 -28.96 9.30 -22.67
CA LYS A 302 -29.45 10.67 -22.90
C LYS A 302 -30.44 10.73 -24.06
N LEU A 303 -30.15 10.04 -25.16
CA LEU A 303 -31.01 10.00 -26.33
C LEU A 303 -32.36 9.33 -26.02
N LEU A 304 -32.35 8.22 -25.27
CA LEU A 304 -33.56 7.54 -24.80
C LEU A 304 -34.41 8.44 -23.89
N GLU A 305 -33.76 9.24 -23.03
CA GLU A 305 -34.45 10.18 -22.15
C GLU A 305 -35.08 11.35 -22.92
N ALA A 306 -34.37 11.89 -23.92
CA ALA A 306 -34.90 12.89 -24.85
C ALA A 306 -36.11 12.35 -25.63
N ILE A 307 -36.06 11.10 -26.13
CA ILE A 307 -37.18 10.43 -26.80
C ILE A 307 -38.38 10.28 -25.85
N LYS A 308 -38.15 9.86 -24.60
CA LYS A 308 -39.20 9.77 -23.57
C LYS A 308 -39.85 11.12 -23.31
N SER A 309 -39.05 12.17 -23.13
CA SER A 309 -39.53 13.55 -22.90
C SER A 309 -40.36 14.07 -24.08
N TYR A 310 -39.87 13.86 -25.32
CA TYR A 310 -40.61 14.22 -26.54
C TYR A 310 -41.95 13.48 -26.64
N LYS A 311 -41.97 12.17 -26.36
CA LYS A 311 -43.20 11.36 -26.37
C LYS A 311 -44.21 11.85 -25.33
N GLN A 312 -43.75 12.22 -24.13
CA GLN A 312 -44.62 12.80 -23.09
C GLN A 312 -45.20 14.14 -23.53
N LYS A 313 -44.37 15.02 -24.10
CA LYS A 313 -44.80 16.31 -24.65
C LYS A 313 -45.81 16.14 -25.78
N PHE A 314 -45.53 15.27 -26.75
CA PHE A 314 -46.43 14.97 -27.86
C PHE A 314 -47.79 14.44 -27.38
N VAL A 315 -47.81 13.53 -26.40
CA VAL A 315 -49.06 13.03 -25.80
C VAL A 315 -49.84 14.15 -25.10
N LYS A 316 -49.15 15.07 -24.42
CA LYS A 316 -49.77 16.23 -23.77
C LYS A 316 -50.40 17.18 -24.80
N ASP A 317 -49.66 17.49 -25.86
CA ASP A 317 -50.11 18.38 -26.94
C ASP A 317 -51.30 17.76 -27.70
N MET A 318 -51.26 16.45 -27.99
CA MET A 318 -52.39 15.72 -28.58
C MET A 318 -53.65 15.75 -27.71
N LYS A 319 -53.52 15.60 -26.39
CA LYS A 319 -54.65 15.72 -25.45
C LYS A 319 -55.22 17.14 -25.45
N ALA A 320 -54.37 18.16 -25.51
CA ALA A 320 -54.81 19.55 -25.60
C ALA A 320 -55.58 19.83 -26.90
N SER A 321 -55.05 19.39 -28.05
CA SER A 321 -55.71 19.52 -29.35
C SER A 321 -57.05 18.79 -29.40
N LYS A 322 -57.13 17.57 -28.82
CA LYS A 322 -58.40 16.83 -28.72
C LYS A 322 -59.45 17.61 -27.90
N LYS A 323 -59.04 18.21 -26.78
CA LYS A 323 -59.93 19.01 -25.93
C LYS A 323 -60.45 20.27 -26.64
N ILE A 324 -59.64 20.87 -27.51
CA ILE A 324 -60.06 21.99 -28.36
C ILE A 324 -61.09 21.52 -29.39
N LEU A 325 -60.84 20.39 -30.06
CA LEU A 325 -61.79 19.82 -31.03
C LEU A 325 -63.13 19.42 -30.41
N GLU A 326 -63.13 18.92 -29.18
CA GLU A 326 -64.36 18.60 -28.42
C GLU A 326 -65.14 19.84 -27.95
N SER A 327 -64.59 21.05 -28.10
CA SER A 327 -65.25 22.31 -27.73
C SER A 327 -65.93 23.03 -28.91
N PHE A 328 -65.82 22.49 -30.13
CA PHE A 328 -66.53 22.92 -31.32
C PHE A 328 -67.73 22.00 -31.61
#